data_AF-A0AAN8FMG6-F1
#
_entry.id   AF-A0AAN8FMG6-F1
#
_cell.length_a   1.000
_cell.length_b   1.000
_cell.length_c   1.000
_cell.angle_alpha   90.00
_cell.angle_beta   90.00
_cell.angle_gamma   90.00
#
_symmetry.space_group_name_H-M   'P 1'
#
loop_
_entity.id
_entity.type
_entity.pdbx_description
1 polymer ?
#
loop_
_entity_poly.entity_id
_entity_poly.type
_entity_poly.pdbx_seq_one_letter_code
_entity_poly.pdbx_strand_id
1 'polypeptide(L)'
;MPTIRRRTGVSFFSERHQQCSYPERSMLRNAWRAGGVIAIAGGSFLLGARYGNECPLRNAQAATAVSPVPSLPPLQLEPTEQAKPTFEIGPSRASEIMRYGFPGFDNLRTFEDFVLSYDRKTRTAHWVCEHLTPTRLIYDPSVDRSKCEFRSDPSIHKYFQSDNSDYKGSGYDRGHLAAAGNHRKTQKSVDQTFLLTNMSPQVGRGFNRDKWNDLERYARRIAKKSLNTYILTGPLYLPYKAEDGNNYVRYKVIGSNNVAVPTHFFKVILAETSPGNFEMECFVLPNQVIPDSTELSTFYVPLEMIERSGGFLIFDKLPKDKLKKVNGRKVGGMSVDRLFDVKNAFFLGHYQQCILEAQKVVTKAEEEKTLKDVFMYRSYIAQGKASVVLSEIPERTDNPSLRAIRRLAEYQNPANRQRIANQVQNEVSEGTAATDDASCIVAALILNNENNPEDAMRILAKSDSLEARSATVFTLLQMDRVDLAVKELKKMNEIDEDATLTQLSLAWVNMAVGKDKLKDAYYIYQEMMDKYGQTPRLLVSQSAVLILQGKYKDAEALLHDAQLRDANNCDALVNLVAVSQFLGKDYEVIKRFVAQLRDIDAKHPWLVDLEAKEQLFDELVAA
;
A
#
# COMPACT_ATOMS: atom_id res chain seq x y z
N MET A 1 -56.42 -52.20 -34.23
CA MET A 1 -55.23 -52.03 -35.11
C MET A 1 -55.55 -50.98 -36.17
N PRO A 2 -54.56 -50.27 -36.72
CA PRO A 2 -53.24 -49.96 -36.14
C PRO A 2 -53.45 -48.75 -35.18
N THR A 3 -52.79 -47.58 -35.12
CA THR A 3 -51.58 -47.01 -35.76
C THR A 3 -50.97 -45.95 -34.83
N ILE A 4 -49.66 -45.66 -34.97
CA ILE A 4 -48.95 -44.58 -34.24
C ILE A 4 -48.28 -43.66 -35.27
N ARG A 5 -48.19 -42.34 -34.99
CA ARG A 5 -47.05 -41.52 -35.43
C ARG A 5 -46.84 -40.26 -34.58
N ARG A 6 -45.60 -40.08 -34.10
CA ARG A 6 -45.09 -38.84 -33.46
C ARG A 6 -44.73 -37.80 -34.53
N ARG A 7 -44.81 -36.50 -34.20
CA ARG A 7 -43.67 -35.56 -34.32
C ARG A 7 -43.92 -34.17 -33.72
N THR A 8 -43.12 -33.83 -32.71
CA THR A 8 -42.37 -32.56 -32.54
C THR A 8 -42.92 -31.25 -33.13
N GLY A 9 -43.18 -30.26 -32.26
CA GLY A 9 -42.39 -29.02 -32.30
C GLY A 9 -43.10 -27.66 -32.39
N VAL A 10 -42.53 -26.72 -31.62
CA VAL A 10 -42.47 -25.25 -31.87
C VAL A 10 -43.69 -24.37 -31.51
N SER A 11 -43.38 -23.35 -30.69
CA SER A 11 -44.06 -22.06 -30.45
C SER A 11 -45.57 -21.98 -30.18
N PHE A 12 -45.91 -21.36 -29.05
CA PHE A 12 -46.67 -20.10 -29.12
C PHE A 12 -45.95 -19.03 -28.30
N PHE A 13 -45.98 -17.78 -28.78
CA PHE A 13 -45.35 -16.62 -28.15
C PHE A 13 -46.42 -15.52 -27.95
N SER A 14 -46.09 -14.58 -27.07
CA SER A 14 -46.71 -13.26 -26.87
C SER A 14 -47.79 -13.05 -25.79
N GLU A 15 -47.65 -11.87 -25.17
CA GLU A 15 -48.64 -11.04 -24.48
C GLU A 15 -49.47 -11.61 -23.31
N ARG A 16 -48.98 -11.31 -22.09
CA ARG A 16 -49.45 -10.11 -21.37
C ARG A 16 -48.40 -9.57 -20.40
N HIS A 17 -48.21 -8.25 -20.37
CA HIS A 17 -47.43 -7.57 -19.33
C HIS A 17 -48.27 -7.42 -18.05
N GLN A 18 -47.85 -8.04 -16.95
CA GLN A 18 -48.22 -7.58 -15.61
C GLN A 18 -47.22 -8.02 -14.52
N GLN A 19 -46.39 -7.07 -14.07
CA GLN A 19 -45.76 -7.00 -12.73
C GLN A 19 -45.10 -8.28 -12.15
N CYS A 20 -44.12 -8.88 -12.84
CA CYS A 20 -43.19 -9.84 -12.23
C CYS A 20 -42.11 -9.17 -11.36
N SER A 21 -42.50 -8.58 -10.22
CA SER A 21 -41.58 -8.38 -9.11
C SER A 21 -41.54 -9.64 -8.23
N TYR A 22 -40.36 -10.06 -7.78
CA TYR A 22 -40.10 -11.27 -6.98
C TYR A 22 -40.32 -12.61 -7.72
N PRO A 23 -39.38 -13.00 -8.59
CA PRO A 23 -38.74 -14.31 -8.37
C PRO A 23 -37.20 -14.30 -8.38
N GLU A 24 -36.55 -13.35 -9.08
CA GLU A 24 -35.10 -13.37 -9.32
C GLU A 24 -34.26 -13.47 -8.04
N ARG A 25 -34.70 -12.81 -6.96
CA ARG A 25 -33.99 -12.84 -5.68
C ARG A 25 -34.01 -14.20 -4.98
N SER A 26 -34.98 -15.09 -5.21
CA SER A 26 -34.95 -16.43 -4.61
C SER A 26 -34.13 -17.42 -5.43
N MET A 27 -34.12 -17.30 -6.77
CA MET A 27 -33.15 -18.00 -7.62
C MET A 27 -31.73 -17.55 -7.31
N LEU A 28 -31.47 -16.25 -7.08
CA LEU A 28 -30.18 -15.78 -6.55
C LEU A 28 -29.88 -16.38 -5.17
N ARG A 29 -30.81 -16.35 -4.22
CA ARG A 29 -30.59 -16.89 -2.86
C ARG A 29 -30.28 -18.38 -2.81
N ASN A 30 -30.74 -19.15 -3.81
CA ASN A 30 -30.35 -20.54 -3.99
C ASN A 30 -29.07 -20.68 -4.83
N ALA A 31 -28.88 -19.92 -5.90
CA ALA A 31 -27.64 -19.93 -6.69
C ALA A 31 -26.41 -19.57 -5.83
N TRP A 32 -26.53 -18.60 -4.91
CA TRP A 32 -25.48 -18.23 -3.95
C TRP A 32 -25.19 -19.33 -2.90
N ARG A 33 -26.01 -20.39 -2.83
CA ARG A 33 -25.86 -21.55 -1.92
C ARG A 33 -25.62 -22.88 -2.64
N ALA A 34 -25.98 -22.98 -3.92
CA ALA A 34 -26.03 -24.20 -4.73
C ALA A 34 -25.25 -24.09 -6.06
N GLY A 35 -24.74 -22.92 -6.42
CA GLY A 35 -23.98 -22.66 -7.65
C GLY A 35 -22.68 -21.92 -7.32
N GLY A 36 -21.55 -22.62 -7.36
CA GLY A 36 -20.25 -22.11 -6.90
C GLY A 36 -19.62 -21.08 -7.84
N VAL A 37 -20.21 -19.87 -7.92
CA VAL A 37 -19.72 -18.75 -8.77
C VAL A 37 -19.22 -17.56 -7.92
N ILE A 38 -19.51 -17.51 -6.61
CA ILE A 38 -18.87 -16.59 -5.66
C ILE A 38 -18.23 -17.39 -4.50
N ALA A 39 -17.41 -18.38 -4.86
CA ALA A 39 -16.68 -19.24 -3.92
C ALA A 39 -15.18 -18.92 -3.81
N ILE A 40 -14.52 -18.39 -4.85
CA ILE A 40 -13.14 -17.87 -4.74
C ILE A 40 -13.12 -16.34 -4.58
N ALA A 41 -13.11 -15.93 -3.31
CA ALA A 41 -12.58 -14.63 -2.86
C ALA A 41 -11.98 -14.81 -1.46
N GLY A 42 -12.84 -15.13 -0.47
CA GLY A 42 -12.41 -15.48 0.88
C GLY A 42 -11.98 -16.95 1.06
N GLY A 43 -12.55 -17.90 0.29
CA GLY A 43 -12.26 -19.34 0.34
C GLY A 43 -10.83 -19.76 -0.06
N SER A 44 -9.90 -18.80 -0.14
CA SER A 44 -8.46 -19.04 -0.23
C SER A 44 -7.59 -17.90 0.31
N PHE A 45 -8.21 -16.86 0.87
CA PHE A 45 -7.58 -15.92 1.80
C PHE A 45 -7.16 -16.66 3.09
N LEU A 46 -7.87 -17.76 3.34
CA LEU A 46 -8.06 -18.44 4.61
C LEU A 46 -8.28 -19.91 4.24
N LEU A 47 -7.29 -20.79 4.49
CA LEU A 47 -7.15 -22.11 3.82
C LEU A 47 -7.16 -22.01 2.29
N GLY A 48 -6.04 -22.34 1.65
CA GLY A 48 -6.18 -23.23 0.51
C GLY A 48 -6.10 -24.67 1.03
N ALA A 49 -6.83 -25.58 0.39
CA ALA A 49 -6.45 -26.97 0.11
C ALA A 49 -7.70 -27.72 -0.31
N ARG A 50 -7.62 -28.42 -1.44
CA ARG A 50 -8.49 -29.56 -1.71
C ARG A 50 -7.83 -30.67 -2.53
N TYR A 51 -6.49 -30.71 -2.53
CA TYR A 51 -5.71 -31.72 -3.23
C TYR A 51 -4.65 -32.34 -2.33
N GLY A 52 -4.72 -33.65 -2.23
CA GLY A 52 -3.85 -34.45 -1.37
C GLY A 52 -4.47 -35.82 -1.10
N ASN A 53 -4.29 -36.76 -2.05
CA ASN A 53 -3.39 -37.87 -1.76
C ASN A 53 -2.93 -38.64 -3.00
N GLU A 54 -1.71 -39.17 -2.86
CA GLU A 54 -1.21 -40.44 -3.42
C GLU A 54 -1.23 -40.68 -4.94
N CYS A 55 -0.05 -40.49 -5.54
CA CYS A 55 0.59 -41.62 -6.25
C CYS A 55 2.13 -41.51 -6.17
N PRO A 56 2.88 -42.59 -5.88
CA PRO A 56 4.34 -42.55 -5.73
C PRO A 56 5.09 -42.98 -7.01
N LEU A 57 6.24 -42.37 -7.31
CA LEU A 57 7.54 -43.06 -7.49
C LEU A 57 8.70 -42.16 -8.01
N ARG A 58 9.80 -42.21 -7.26
CA ARG A 58 11.19 -42.43 -7.75
C ARG A 58 11.90 -41.38 -8.63
N ASN A 59 12.77 -40.63 -7.94
CA ASN A 59 14.18 -40.34 -8.28
C ASN A 59 14.64 -40.43 -9.75
N ALA A 60 15.08 -39.29 -10.30
CA ALA A 60 16.23 -39.24 -11.20
C ALA A 60 17.16 -38.10 -10.76
N GLN A 61 18.41 -38.42 -10.39
CA GLN A 61 19.46 -37.43 -10.22
C GLN A 61 20.08 -37.14 -11.59
N ALA A 62 20.18 -35.87 -11.97
CA ALA A 62 20.92 -35.43 -13.15
C ALA A 62 21.94 -34.36 -12.73
N ALA A 63 23.19 -34.77 -12.53
CA ALA A 63 24.29 -33.85 -12.32
C ALA A 63 24.90 -33.44 -13.67
N THR A 64 25.16 -32.16 -13.87
CA THR A 64 26.14 -31.68 -14.84
C THR A 64 26.65 -30.31 -14.39
N ALA A 65 27.95 -30.24 -14.08
CA ALA A 65 28.64 -28.97 -13.90
C ALA A 65 29.14 -28.46 -15.26
N VAL A 66 29.11 -27.15 -15.48
CA VAL A 66 29.74 -26.50 -16.62
C VAL A 66 30.56 -25.33 -16.11
N SER A 67 31.86 -25.35 -16.39
CA SER A 67 32.83 -24.32 -15.96
C SER A 67 32.81 -23.08 -16.87
N PRO A 68 33.34 -21.92 -16.43
CA PRO A 68 33.26 -20.67 -17.19
C PRO A 68 34.10 -20.65 -18.46
N VAL A 69 33.64 -19.87 -19.45
CA VAL A 69 34.40 -19.50 -20.66
C VAL A 69 35.32 -18.30 -20.33
N PRO A 70 36.59 -18.28 -20.77
CA PRO A 70 37.54 -17.22 -20.43
C PRO A 70 37.28 -15.89 -21.14
N SER A 71 37.55 -14.79 -20.44
CA SER A 71 37.46 -13.42 -20.95
C SER A 71 38.75 -12.96 -21.64
N LEU A 72 38.62 -12.13 -22.68
CA LEU A 72 39.75 -11.47 -23.35
C LEU A 72 40.27 -10.27 -22.54
N PRO A 73 41.56 -9.90 -22.63
CA PRO A 73 42.12 -8.77 -21.88
C PRO A 73 41.70 -7.40 -22.48
N PRO A 74 41.41 -6.38 -21.64
CA PRO A 74 41.23 -5.01 -22.11
C PRO A 74 42.58 -4.34 -22.46
N LEU A 75 42.56 -3.40 -23.40
CA LEU A 75 43.72 -2.57 -23.77
C LEU A 75 44.15 -1.66 -22.61
N GLN A 76 45.46 -1.55 -22.41
CA GLN A 76 46.06 -0.58 -21.49
C GLN A 76 46.21 0.79 -22.17
N LEU A 77 45.84 1.85 -21.43
CA LEU A 77 46.23 3.23 -21.70
C LEU A 77 46.74 3.81 -20.38
N GLU A 78 48.03 4.10 -20.30
CA GLU A 78 48.65 4.65 -19.09
C GLU A 78 48.36 6.15 -18.94
N PRO A 79 47.76 6.60 -17.81
CA PRO A 79 47.75 8.01 -17.45
C PRO A 79 49.09 8.36 -16.79
N THR A 80 49.77 9.39 -17.31
CA THR A 80 51.10 9.79 -16.80
C THR A 80 51.03 10.26 -15.35
N GLU A 81 51.88 9.70 -14.49
CA GLU A 81 51.91 10.04 -13.06
C GLU A 81 52.50 11.45 -12.84
N GLN A 82 51.64 12.40 -12.45
CA GLN A 82 52.04 13.70 -11.91
C GLN A 82 51.52 13.84 -10.48
N ALA A 83 52.45 13.79 -9.52
CA ALA A 83 52.13 13.84 -8.10
C ALA A 83 51.41 15.14 -7.70
N LYS A 84 50.36 15.00 -6.89
CA LYS A 84 49.75 16.10 -6.12
C LYS A 84 49.89 15.81 -4.63
N PRO A 85 50.24 16.81 -3.80
CA PRO A 85 50.56 16.59 -2.39
C PRO A 85 49.31 16.22 -1.59
N THR A 86 49.44 15.19 -0.76
CA THR A 86 48.38 14.69 0.11
C THR A 86 48.17 15.63 1.31
N PHE A 87 47.16 16.49 1.23
CA PHE A 87 46.52 17.08 2.40
C PHE A 87 45.21 16.32 2.66
N GLU A 88 44.99 15.86 3.90
CA GLU A 88 43.69 15.34 4.33
C GLU A 88 42.68 16.49 4.50
N ILE A 89 42.14 16.94 3.37
CA ILE A 89 41.07 17.94 3.34
C ILE A 89 39.78 17.23 3.73
N GLY A 90 39.36 17.41 4.99
CA GLY A 90 38.05 16.98 5.47
C GLY A 90 36.90 17.55 4.62
N PRO A 91 35.68 16.96 4.69
CA PRO A 91 34.57 17.35 3.82
C PRO A 91 34.29 18.84 3.91
N SER A 92 34.19 19.51 2.75
CA SER A 92 33.85 20.92 2.66
C SER A 92 32.56 21.24 3.42
N ARG A 93 32.42 22.47 3.93
CA ARG A 93 31.19 22.88 4.64
C ARG A 93 29.92 22.71 3.79
N ALA A 94 30.02 22.90 2.47
CA ALA A 94 28.91 22.60 1.55
C ALA A 94 28.50 21.12 1.57
N SER A 95 29.47 20.19 1.58
CA SER A 95 29.22 18.75 1.69
C SER A 95 28.80 18.30 3.10
N GLU A 96 29.15 19.03 4.17
CA GLU A 96 28.52 18.83 5.48
C GLU A 96 27.02 19.15 5.42
N ILE A 97 26.65 20.29 4.81
CA ILE A 97 25.27 20.79 4.75
C ILE A 97 24.40 19.90 3.85
N MET A 98 24.90 19.54 2.67
CA MET A 98 24.16 18.79 1.65
C MET A 98 24.41 17.27 1.74
N ARG A 99 24.75 16.77 2.93
CA ARG A 99 25.15 15.36 3.19
C ARG A 99 24.12 14.34 2.69
N TYR A 100 22.83 14.66 2.79
CA TYR A 100 21.73 13.78 2.40
C TYR A 100 21.13 14.07 1.02
N GLY A 101 21.82 14.87 0.20
CA GLY A 101 21.43 15.16 -1.18
C GLY A 101 21.14 16.63 -1.46
N PHE A 102 20.92 16.94 -2.74
CA PHE A 102 20.59 18.27 -3.24
C PHE A 102 19.20 18.21 -3.87
N PRO A 103 18.22 19.02 -3.42
CA PRO A 103 16.87 18.96 -3.99
C PRO A 103 16.81 19.34 -5.47
N GLY A 104 17.66 20.28 -5.89
CA GLY A 104 17.89 20.63 -7.28
C GLY A 104 19.27 21.27 -7.45
N PHE A 105 19.60 21.69 -8.67
CA PHE A 105 20.89 22.32 -8.99
C PHE A 105 20.75 23.74 -9.58
N ASP A 106 19.52 24.22 -9.76
CA ASP A 106 19.22 25.53 -10.34
C ASP A 106 19.83 26.69 -9.55
N ASN A 107 20.73 27.41 -10.21
CA ASN A 107 21.40 28.61 -9.69
C ASN A 107 21.98 28.46 -8.28
N LEU A 108 22.55 27.28 -7.99
CA LEU A 108 23.11 26.95 -6.68
C LEU A 108 24.08 28.04 -6.18
N ARG A 109 23.98 28.38 -4.90
CA ARG A 109 24.87 29.30 -4.17
C ARG A 109 25.27 28.66 -2.84
N THR A 110 26.58 28.59 -2.63
CA THR A 110 27.19 28.11 -1.38
C THR A 110 27.64 29.31 -0.56
N PHE A 111 27.06 29.47 0.62
CA PHE A 111 27.48 30.48 1.59
C PHE A 111 28.32 29.81 2.70
N GLU A 112 28.75 30.57 3.71
CA GLU A 112 29.68 30.08 4.72
C GLU A 112 29.07 28.97 5.62
N ASP A 113 27.76 29.00 5.85
CA ASP A 113 27.10 28.09 6.79
C ASP A 113 25.71 27.59 6.33
N PHE A 114 25.28 27.96 5.11
CA PHE A 114 24.06 27.46 4.44
C PHE A 114 24.26 27.36 2.92
N VAL A 115 23.39 26.61 2.23
CA VAL A 115 23.40 26.42 0.77
C VAL A 115 22.01 26.75 0.21
N LEU A 116 21.94 27.37 -0.96
CA LEU A 116 20.72 27.97 -1.52
C LEU A 116 20.59 27.66 -3.01
N SER A 117 19.37 27.42 -3.51
CA SER A 117 19.03 27.42 -4.94
C SER A 117 18.15 28.62 -5.26
N TYR A 118 18.48 29.40 -6.29
CA TYR A 118 17.82 30.69 -6.57
C TYR A 118 16.91 30.67 -7.81
N ASP A 119 15.67 31.09 -7.65
CA ASP A 119 14.74 31.24 -8.77
C ASP A 119 14.86 32.63 -9.39
N ARG A 120 15.40 32.69 -10.61
CA ARG A 120 15.52 33.93 -11.39
C ARG A 120 14.18 34.52 -11.84
N LYS A 121 13.09 33.72 -11.85
CA LYS A 121 11.74 34.14 -12.24
C LYS A 121 11.00 34.77 -11.08
N THR A 122 10.94 34.10 -9.92
CA THR A 122 10.25 34.64 -8.72
C THR A 122 11.12 35.60 -7.90
N ARG A 123 12.44 35.62 -8.14
CA ARG A 123 13.47 36.44 -7.48
C ARG A 123 13.64 36.17 -5.98
N THR A 124 13.31 34.94 -5.56
CA THR A 124 13.54 34.37 -4.23
C THR A 124 14.22 33.00 -4.39
N ALA A 125 14.64 32.35 -3.31
CA ALA A 125 15.12 30.96 -3.40
C ALA A 125 14.01 29.98 -3.83
N HIS A 126 14.38 28.90 -4.53
CA HIS A 126 13.57 27.68 -4.61
C HIS A 126 13.58 26.96 -3.25
N TRP A 127 14.77 26.85 -2.65
CA TRP A 127 14.99 26.27 -1.33
C TRP A 127 16.32 26.75 -0.75
N VAL A 128 16.44 26.67 0.58
CA VAL A 128 17.65 26.94 1.35
C VAL A 128 17.85 25.82 2.38
N CYS A 129 19.06 25.29 2.46
CA CYS A 129 19.47 24.20 3.34
C CYS A 129 20.46 24.69 4.41
N GLU A 130 20.14 24.44 5.68
CA GLU A 130 20.94 24.76 6.86
C GLU A 130 21.35 23.44 7.54
N HIS A 131 22.61 23.30 8.01
CA HIS A 131 23.00 22.18 8.88
C HIS A 131 23.48 22.68 10.24
N LEU A 132 22.67 22.44 11.26
CA LEU A 132 22.87 22.90 12.62
C LEU A 132 23.38 21.76 13.50
N THR A 133 24.20 22.12 14.48
CA THR A 133 24.63 21.25 15.59
C THR A 133 24.58 22.06 16.89
N PRO A 134 24.56 21.43 18.07
CA PRO A 134 24.63 22.16 19.34
C PRO A 134 25.85 23.08 19.43
N THR A 135 26.98 22.68 18.84
CA THR A 135 28.23 23.46 18.79
C THR A 135 28.23 24.61 17.78
N ARG A 136 27.48 24.52 16.68
CA ARG A 136 27.29 25.64 15.73
C ARG A 136 26.26 26.67 16.22
N LEU A 137 25.35 26.28 17.12
CA LEU A 137 24.35 27.16 17.75
C LEU A 137 24.86 27.90 19.00
N ILE A 138 26.15 27.76 19.34
CA ILE A 138 26.80 28.60 20.34
C ILE A 138 27.00 30.00 19.73
N TYR A 139 26.54 31.02 20.44
CA TYR A 139 26.72 32.42 20.05
C TYR A 139 28.15 32.86 20.32
N ASP A 140 28.84 33.37 19.30
CA ASP A 140 30.14 34.03 19.47
C ASP A 140 29.93 35.52 19.83
N PRO A 141 30.45 36.02 20.96
CA PRO A 141 30.28 37.41 21.39
C PRO A 141 30.80 38.49 20.43
N SER A 142 31.65 38.15 19.46
CA SER A 142 32.13 39.08 18.43
C SER A 142 31.09 39.36 17.33
N VAL A 143 30.04 38.54 17.23
CA VAL A 143 29.05 38.57 16.13
C VAL A 143 27.88 39.50 16.47
N ASP A 144 27.80 40.61 15.75
CA ASP A 144 26.84 41.67 16.01
C ASP A 144 25.81 41.79 14.88
N ARG A 145 24.56 41.40 15.18
CA ARG A 145 23.44 41.46 14.21
C ARG A 145 23.05 42.90 13.84
N SER A 146 23.39 43.91 14.63
CA SER A 146 23.06 45.31 14.31
C SER A 146 23.85 45.85 13.11
N LYS A 147 25.00 45.24 12.81
CA LYS A 147 25.84 45.54 11.64
C LYS A 147 25.37 44.88 10.33
N CYS A 148 24.36 44.00 10.40
CA CYS A 148 23.87 43.26 9.23
C CYS A 148 22.90 44.10 8.39
N GLU A 149 23.32 44.51 7.20
CA GLU A 149 22.46 45.22 6.24
C GLU A 149 21.84 44.30 5.19
N PHE A 150 20.52 44.44 4.99
CA PHE A 150 19.81 43.82 3.87
C PHE A 150 20.31 44.38 2.54
N ARG A 151 20.81 43.51 1.64
CA ARG A 151 21.39 43.94 0.35
C ARG A 151 21.23 42.89 -0.74
N SER A 152 21.15 43.35 -1.99
CA SER A 152 21.07 42.51 -3.18
C SER A 152 22.35 41.69 -3.36
N ASP A 153 22.22 40.46 -3.84
CA ASP A 153 23.36 39.54 -4.01
C ASP A 153 24.13 39.85 -5.32
N PRO A 154 25.40 40.30 -5.26
CA PRO A 154 26.17 40.66 -6.45
C PRO A 154 26.54 39.44 -7.32
N SER A 155 26.39 38.21 -6.83
CA SER A 155 26.60 36.98 -7.61
C SER A 155 25.41 36.64 -8.53
N ILE A 156 24.28 37.35 -8.41
CA ILE A 156 23.12 37.24 -9.29
C ILE A 156 23.18 38.36 -10.34
N HIS A 157 22.92 38.03 -11.62
CA HIS A 157 22.87 39.04 -12.68
C HIS A 157 21.72 40.05 -12.42
N LYS A 158 21.98 41.35 -12.59
CA LYS A 158 21.09 42.45 -12.17
C LYS A 158 19.61 42.28 -12.59
N TYR A 159 19.35 41.77 -13.80
CA TYR A 159 17.99 41.53 -14.31
C TYR A 159 17.15 40.54 -13.48
N PHE A 160 17.78 39.74 -12.62
CA PHE A 160 17.12 38.72 -11.80
C PHE A 160 17.28 39.00 -10.29
N GLN A 161 17.91 40.11 -9.91
CA GLN A 161 18.00 40.52 -8.50
C GLN A 161 16.65 41.07 -8.01
N SER A 162 16.31 40.82 -6.75
CA SER A 162 15.38 41.65 -5.97
C SER A 162 16.15 42.75 -5.23
N ASP A 163 15.52 43.89 -4.96
CA ASP A 163 16.09 45.03 -4.26
C ASP A 163 15.27 45.43 -3.02
N ASN A 164 15.87 46.17 -2.08
CA ASN A 164 15.17 46.70 -0.90
C ASN A 164 13.96 47.58 -1.26
N SER A 165 14.01 48.29 -2.39
CA SER A 165 12.92 49.08 -2.93
C SER A 165 11.68 48.27 -3.30
N ASP A 166 11.83 46.98 -3.67
CA ASP A 166 10.67 46.13 -3.99
C ASP A 166 9.85 45.77 -2.75
N TYR A 167 10.53 45.63 -1.60
CA TYR A 167 9.90 45.33 -0.31
C TYR A 167 9.38 46.60 0.39
N LYS A 168 10.04 47.74 0.21
CA LYS A 168 9.72 49.01 0.91
C LYS A 168 8.32 49.50 0.53
N GLY A 169 7.39 49.46 1.50
CA GLY A 169 6.00 49.86 1.31
C GLY A 169 5.10 48.80 0.65
N SER A 170 5.62 47.60 0.38
CA SER A 170 4.88 46.51 -0.32
C SER A 170 3.73 45.87 0.48
N GLY A 171 3.74 46.06 1.80
CA GLY A 171 2.93 45.33 2.79
C GLY A 171 3.61 44.10 3.41
N TYR A 172 4.78 43.69 2.90
CA TYR A 172 5.50 42.48 3.34
C TYR A 172 6.85 42.79 3.97
N ASP A 173 7.25 41.93 4.91
CA ASP A 173 8.60 41.88 5.46
C ASP A 173 9.56 41.16 4.50
N ARG A 174 10.86 41.45 4.66
CA ARG A 174 11.98 40.64 4.15
C ARG A 174 12.15 39.42 5.07
N GLY A 175 11.31 38.41 4.87
CA GLY A 175 11.33 37.18 5.65
C GLY A 175 12.49 36.29 5.26
N HIS A 176 13.30 35.87 6.23
CA HIS A 176 14.48 35.03 5.99
C HIS A 176 14.07 33.57 5.78
N LEU A 177 14.78 32.84 4.91
CA LEU A 177 14.60 31.39 4.74
C LEU A 177 15.57 30.60 5.62
N ALA A 178 16.89 30.83 5.46
CA ALA A 178 17.90 30.50 6.46
C ALA A 178 18.00 31.62 7.50
N ALA A 179 17.90 31.29 8.79
CA ALA A 179 17.61 32.30 9.80
C ALA A 179 18.87 32.93 10.40
N ALA A 180 18.89 34.26 10.55
CA ALA A 180 19.93 34.99 11.31
C ALA A 180 20.01 34.61 12.81
N GLY A 181 19.03 33.82 13.30
CA GLY A 181 19.08 33.18 14.61
C GLY A 181 19.95 31.92 14.67
N ASN A 182 20.29 31.32 13.52
CA ASN A 182 20.98 30.04 13.41
C ASN A 182 22.49 30.22 13.15
N HIS A 183 22.86 31.18 12.30
CA HIS A 183 24.22 31.35 11.78
C HIS A 183 25.06 32.40 12.54
N ARG A 184 25.23 32.23 13.85
CA ARG A 184 25.88 33.23 14.75
C ARG A 184 27.31 32.88 15.18
N LYS A 185 28.04 32.16 14.33
CA LYS A 185 29.42 31.74 14.61
C LYS A 185 30.47 32.70 14.04
N THR A 186 30.17 33.41 12.95
CA THR A 186 31.02 34.48 12.41
C THR A 186 30.14 35.66 11.95
N GLN A 187 30.72 36.86 11.88
CA GLN A 187 30.00 38.01 11.31
C GLN A 187 29.60 37.74 9.86
N LYS A 188 30.48 37.09 9.08
CA LYS A 188 30.24 36.74 7.68
C LYS A 188 29.11 35.74 7.51
N SER A 189 28.95 34.76 8.41
CA SER A 189 27.83 33.81 8.36
C SER A 189 26.49 34.49 8.61
N VAL A 190 26.41 35.42 9.56
CA VAL A 190 25.15 36.16 9.80
C VAL A 190 24.89 37.20 8.70
N ASP A 191 25.89 37.93 8.23
CA ASP A 191 25.75 38.93 7.15
C ASP A 191 25.22 38.31 5.85
N GLN A 192 25.64 37.09 5.53
CA GLN A 192 25.14 36.36 4.36
C GLN A 192 23.65 36.00 4.48
N THR A 193 23.11 35.82 5.69
CA THR A 193 21.66 35.60 5.85
C THR A 193 20.81 36.83 5.50
N PHE A 194 21.39 38.03 5.43
CA PHE A 194 20.70 39.27 5.06
C PHE A 194 20.73 39.56 3.55
N LEU A 195 21.38 38.71 2.74
CA LEU A 195 21.31 38.82 1.28
C LEU A 195 19.88 38.59 0.79
N LEU A 196 19.41 39.42 -0.15
CA LEU A 196 18.04 39.34 -0.66
C LEU A 196 17.74 38.04 -1.43
N THR A 197 18.77 37.27 -1.83
CA THR A 197 18.62 35.89 -2.32
C THR A 197 18.00 34.95 -1.29
N ASN A 198 18.27 35.16 0.00
CA ASN A 198 17.71 34.43 1.14
C ASN A 198 16.37 34.98 1.64
N MET A 199 15.79 35.97 0.94
CA MET A 199 14.54 36.62 1.34
C MET A 199 13.35 36.22 0.49
N SER A 200 12.19 36.12 1.14
CA SER A 200 10.90 36.09 0.47
C SER A 200 9.95 37.14 1.06
N PRO A 201 8.99 37.67 0.29
CA PRO A 201 7.93 38.52 0.83
C PRO A 201 7.04 37.74 1.81
N GLN A 202 7.16 38.04 3.10
CA GLN A 202 6.38 37.40 4.16
C GLN A 202 5.43 38.38 4.82
N VAL A 203 4.24 37.91 5.21
CA VAL A 203 3.34 38.69 6.08
C VAL A 203 4.05 38.96 7.41
N GLY A 204 4.01 40.20 7.88
CA GLY A 204 4.82 40.63 9.03
C GLY A 204 4.30 40.10 10.37
N ARG A 205 3.29 40.79 10.92
CA ARG A 205 2.59 40.36 12.14
C ARG A 205 1.65 39.19 11.85
N GLY A 206 1.58 38.22 12.75
CA GLY A 206 0.84 36.97 12.61
C GLY A 206 1.55 35.89 11.78
N PHE A 207 2.71 36.19 11.20
CA PHE A 207 3.50 35.22 10.43
C PHE A 207 5.00 35.37 10.68
N ASN A 208 5.75 36.14 9.88
CA ASN A 208 7.21 36.28 9.96
C ASN A 208 7.71 36.57 11.38
N ARG A 209 7.09 37.54 12.05
CA ARG A 209 7.50 38.03 13.38
C ARG A 209 7.08 37.09 14.51
N ASP A 210 6.03 36.30 14.26
CA ASP A 210 5.27 35.57 15.28
C ASP A 210 5.29 34.06 14.99
N LYS A 211 4.28 33.49 14.30
CA LYS A 211 4.14 32.03 14.10
C LYS A 211 5.31 31.37 13.34
N TRP A 212 5.92 32.05 12.37
CA TRP A 212 7.11 31.55 11.63
C TRP A 212 8.37 31.57 12.50
N ASN A 213 8.56 32.65 13.27
CA ASN A 213 9.61 32.79 14.28
C ASN A 213 9.46 31.71 15.38
N ASP A 214 8.24 31.33 15.77
CA ASP A 214 8.00 30.19 16.67
C ASP A 214 8.40 28.84 16.07
N LEU A 215 8.17 28.62 14.77
CA LEU A 215 8.67 27.44 14.07
C LEU A 215 10.21 27.43 14.00
N GLU A 216 10.86 28.57 13.76
CA GLU A 216 12.32 28.67 13.85
C GLU A 216 12.84 28.42 15.27
N ARG A 217 12.19 28.98 16.29
CA ARG A 217 12.52 28.77 17.72
C ARG A 217 12.35 27.29 18.09
N TYR A 218 11.37 26.60 17.50
CA TYR A 218 11.17 25.17 17.66
C TYR A 218 12.28 24.36 16.97
N ALA A 219 12.63 24.66 15.72
CA ALA A 219 13.75 24.03 15.03
C ALA A 219 15.09 24.21 15.79
N ARG A 220 15.34 25.42 16.32
CA ARG A 220 16.49 25.71 17.21
C ARG A 220 16.43 24.96 18.55
N ARG A 221 15.25 24.55 19.04
CA ARG A 221 15.10 23.70 20.24
C ARG A 221 15.39 22.23 19.94
N ILE A 222 15.03 21.73 18.76
CA ILE A 222 15.40 20.38 18.28
C ILE A 222 16.92 20.31 18.09
N ALA A 223 17.50 21.25 17.32
CA ALA A 223 18.92 21.25 16.97
C ALA A 223 19.90 21.46 18.16
N LYS A 224 19.39 21.81 19.34
CA LYS A 224 20.15 21.85 20.61
C LYS A 224 20.13 20.51 21.38
N LYS A 225 19.25 19.57 21.00
CA LYS A 225 19.09 18.24 21.62
C LYS A 225 19.60 17.11 20.73
N SER A 226 19.59 17.31 19.41
CA SER A 226 20.08 16.36 18.40
C SER A 226 21.57 16.52 18.12
N LEU A 227 22.21 15.49 17.57
CA LEU A 227 23.63 15.51 17.17
C LEU A 227 23.85 16.42 15.96
N ASN A 228 23.03 16.19 14.94
CA ASN A 228 22.96 16.96 13.69
C ASN A 228 21.51 17.31 13.41
N THR A 229 21.24 18.45 12.78
CA THR A 229 19.89 18.82 12.31
C THR A 229 19.98 19.57 11.00
N TYR A 230 19.34 19.03 9.98
CA TYR A 230 19.28 19.58 8.63
C TYR A 230 17.92 20.25 8.46
N ILE A 231 17.90 21.50 8.01
CA ILE A 231 16.67 22.26 7.81
C ILE A 231 16.61 22.69 6.35
N LEU A 232 15.60 22.22 5.61
CA LEU A 232 15.29 22.70 4.27
C LEU A 232 14.09 23.64 4.33
N THR A 233 14.20 24.83 3.73
CA THR A 233 13.19 25.89 3.82
C THR A 233 12.96 26.52 2.46
N GLY A 234 11.71 26.85 2.10
CA GLY A 234 11.45 27.58 0.86
C GLY A 234 9.99 28.01 0.65
N PRO A 235 9.73 28.79 -0.40
CA PRO A 235 8.39 29.22 -0.78
C PRO A 235 7.61 28.13 -1.52
N LEU A 236 6.27 28.19 -1.47
CA LEU A 236 5.36 27.40 -2.29
C LEU A 236 4.27 28.26 -2.94
N TYR A 237 3.88 27.89 -4.16
CA TYR A 237 2.85 28.55 -4.97
C TYR A 237 1.73 27.55 -5.26
N LEU A 238 0.94 27.25 -4.22
CA LEU A 238 -0.07 26.20 -4.26
C LEU A 238 -1.30 26.63 -5.08
N PRO A 239 -1.99 25.67 -5.74
CA PRO A 239 -3.25 25.94 -6.40
C PRO A 239 -4.39 26.15 -5.39
N TYR A 240 -5.39 26.93 -5.79
CA TYR A 240 -6.71 26.96 -5.15
C TYR A 240 -7.77 26.61 -6.21
N LYS A 241 -8.88 26.02 -5.76
CA LYS A 241 -10.04 25.76 -6.62
C LYS A 241 -10.89 27.03 -6.71
N ALA A 242 -11.16 27.50 -7.92
CA ALA A 242 -12.00 28.67 -8.17
C ALA A 242 -13.49 28.29 -8.35
N GLU A 243 -14.34 29.31 -8.48
CA GLU A 243 -15.81 29.17 -8.57
C GLU A 243 -16.27 28.42 -9.83
N ASP A 244 -15.46 28.42 -10.88
CA ASP A 244 -15.67 27.63 -12.11
C ASP A 244 -15.32 26.14 -11.94
N GLY A 245 -14.80 25.75 -10.78
CA GLY A 245 -14.36 24.39 -10.46
C GLY A 245 -12.94 24.04 -10.89
N ASN A 246 -12.21 24.94 -11.55
CA ASN A 246 -10.83 24.70 -12.00
C ASN A 246 -9.80 25.06 -10.92
N ASN A 247 -8.60 24.49 -11.03
CA ASN A 247 -7.47 24.77 -10.15
C ASN A 247 -6.58 25.87 -10.75
N TYR A 248 -6.37 26.96 -10.00
CA TYR A 248 -5.52 28.08 -10.40
C TYR A 248 -4.39 28.31 -9.40
N VAL A 249 -3.19 28.58 -9.88
CA VAL A 249 -2.10 29.15 -9.06
C VAL A 249 -2.12 30.66 -9.26
N ARG A 250 -2.41 31.42 -8.18
CA ARG A 250 -2.42 32.90 -8.20
C ARG A 250 -1.65 33.44 -7.00
N TYR A 251 -0.66 34.28 -7.27
CA TYR A 251 0.14 34.97 -6.26
C TYR A 251 0.32 36.45 -6.63
N LYS A 252 0.60 37.28 -5.63
CA LYS A 252 0.96 38.70 -5.82
C LYS A 252 2.43 38.81 -6.22
N VAL A 253 2.77 39.84 -6.98
CA VAL A 253 4.17 40.30 -7.17
C VAL A 253 4.34 41.70 -6.55
N ILE A 254 5.55 42.04 -6.11
CA ILE A 254 5.87 43.34 -5.49
C ILE A 254 7.08 44.01 -6.13
N GLY A 255 7.08 45.34 -6.08
CA GLY A 255 8.15 46.19 -6.60
C GLY A 255 8.24 46.25 -8.12
N SER A 256 9.15 47.08 -8.63
CA SER A 256 9.46 47.16 -10.07
C SER A 256 10.06 45.87 -10.62
N ASN A 257 10.66 45.05 -9.77
CA ASN A 257 11.25 43.77 -10.17
C ASN A 257 10.24 42.61 -10.21
N ASN A 258 8.97 42.82 -9.79
CA ASN A 258 7.95 41.77 -9.70
C ASN A 258 8.38 40.57 -8.85
N VAL A 259 8.98 40.81 -7.67
CA VAL A 259 9.35 39.76 -6.71
C VAL A 259 8.09 39.03 -6.27
N ALA A 260 8.03 37.70 -6.42
CA ALA A 260 6.82 36.96 -6.12
C ALA A 260 6.57 36.82 -4.62
N VAL A 261 5.32 36.96 -4.21
CA VAL A 261 4.83 36.72 -2.85
C VAL A 261 4.37 35.27 -2.75
N PRO A 262 5.05 34.39 -2.00
CA PRO A 262 4.65 32.98 -1.88
C PRO A 262 3.26 32.85 -1.27
N THR A 263 2.50 31.85 -1.71
CA THR A 263 1.21 31.52 -1.09
C THR A 263 1.40 30.88 0.29
N HIS A 264 2.44 30.07 0.41
CA HIS A 264 2.79 29.26 1.57
C HIS A 264 4.32 29.20 1.69
N PHE A 265 4.81 28.75 2.84
CA PHE A 265 6.20 28.38 3.05
C PHE A 265 6.28 26.97 3.60
N PHE A 266 7.29 26.22 3.16
CA PHE A 266 7.63 24.93 3.74
C PHE A 266 8.85 25.05 4.65
N LYS A 267 8.90 24.18 5.67
CA LYS A 267 10.14 23.87 6.40
C LYS A 267 10.17 22.38 6.74
N VAL A 268 11.19 21.68 6.27
CA VAL A 268 11.47 20.28 6.65
C VAL A 268 12.65 20.28 7.60
N ILE A 269 12.47 19.71 8.79
CA ILE A 269 13.50 19.52 9.80
C ILE A 269 13.84 18.03 9.82
N LEU A 270 15.11 17.66 9.64
CA LEU A 270 15.63 16.31 9.74
C LEU A 270 16.70 16.25 10.84
N ALA A 271 16.39 15.60 11.95
CA ALA A 271 17.18 15.64 13.18
C ALA A 271 17.75 14.26 13.55
N GLU A 272 19.08 14.15 13.66
CA GLU A 272 19.76 12.95 14.12
C GLU A 272 19.72 12.89 15.66
N THR A 273 18.79 12.12 16.23
CA THR A 273 18.57 12.07 17.69
C THR A 273 19.57 11.16 18.41
N SER A 274 20.08 10.15 17.72
CA SER A 274 21.27 9.37 18.09
C SER A 274 21.95 8.85 16.81
N PRO A 275 23.20 8.34 16.84
CA PRO A 275 23.95 8.05 15.62
C PRO A 275 23.21 7.07 14.70
N GLY A 276 22.86 7.51 13.49
CA GLY A 276 22.09 6.71 12.54
C GLY A 276 20.58 6.59 12.83
N ASN A 277 20.02 7.34 13.78
CA ASN A 277 18.58 7.44 14.04
C ASN A 277 18.09 8.86 13.79
N PHE A 278 17.15 9.01 12.86
CA PHE A 278 16.63 10.30 12.40
C PHE A 278 15.15 10.47 12.71
N GLU A 279 14.75 11.69 13.02
CA GLU A 279 13.36 12.10 13.14
C GLU A 279 13.14 13.30 12.21
N MET A 280 12.08 13.24 11.40
CA MET A 280 11.76 14.26 10.42
C MET A 280 10.43 14.94 10.74
N GLU A 281 10.35 16.24 10.52
CA GLU A 281 9.12 17.02 10.71
C GLU A 281 8.94 17.99 9.53
N CYS A 282 7.82 17.84 8.83
CA CYS A 282 7.51 18.50 7.56
C CYS A 282 6.34 19.46 7.76
N PHE A 283 6.61 20.76 7.68
CA PHE A 283 5.62 21.81 7.89
C PHE A 283 5.34 22.58 6.59
N VAL A 284 4.06 22.91 6.34
CA VAL A 284 3.64 23.90 5.34
C VAL A 284 2.67 24.89 5.98
N LEU A 285 3.05 26.17 6.01
CA LEU A 285 2.26 27.24 6.62
C LEU A 285 1.83 28.25 5.54
N PRO A 286 0.57 28.74 5.55
CA PRO A 286 0.12 29.79 4.64
C PRO A 286 0.76 31.15 4.98
N ASN A 287 1.09 31.93 3.95
CA ASN A 287 1.69 33.27 4.09
C ASN A 287 0.63 34.33 4.45
N GLN A 288 0.02 34.17 5.62
CA GLN A 288 -1.09 34.99 6.12
C GLN A 288 -1.02 35.12 7.65
N VAL A 289 -1.87 35.96 8.23
CA VAL A 289 -2.02 36.05 9.70
C VAL A 289 -2.52 34.72 10.26
N ILE A 290 -1.71 34.06 11.09
CA ILE A 290 -2.08 32.84 11.83
C ILE A 290 -2.26 33.21 13.31
N PRO A 291 -3.33 32.76 13.99
CA PRO A 291 -3.50 32.99 15.43
C PRO A 291 -2.36 32.40 16.27
N ASP A 292 -1.94 33.11 17.32
CA ASP A 292 -0.88 32.65 18.21
C ASP A 292 -1.25 31.35 18.95
N SER A 293 -2.55 31.09 19.16
CA SER A 293 -3.09 29.86 19.74
C SER A 293 -3.04 28.63 18.81
N THR A 294 -2.80 28.78 17.50
CA THR A 294 -2.69 27.63 16.59
C THR A 294 -1.37 26.89 16.82
N GLU A 295 -1.44 25.58 17.08
CA GLU A 295 -0.26 24.75 17.26
C GLU A 295 0.53 24.55 15.96
N LEU A 296 1.85 24.33 16.07
CA LEU A 296 2.68 23.95 14.91
C LEU A 296 2.28 22.57 14.34
N SER A 297 1.75 21.69 15.19
CA SER A 297 1.24 20.36 14.83
C SER A 297 0.15 20.39 13.75
N THR A 298 -0.65 21.45 13.70
CA THR A 298 -1.72 21.66 12.71
C THR A 298 -1.18 21.85 11.29
N PHE A 299 0.10 22.21 11.14
CA PHE A 299 0.74 22.48 9.85
C PHE A 299 1.61 21.31 9.34
N TYR A 300 1.54 20.14 9.98
CA TYR A 300 2.20 18.93 9.50
C TYR A 300 1.61 18.45 8.17
N VAL A 301 2.48 18.18 7.20
CA VAL A 301 2.14 17.58 5.90
C VAL A 301 3.03 16.38 5.58
N PRO A 302 2.64 15.45 4.69
CA PRO A 302 3.56 14.45 4.15
C PRO A 302 4.73 15.12 3.41
N LEU A 303 5.94 14.54 3.49
CA LEU A 303 7.11 15.03 2.76
C LEU A 303 6.82 15.17 1.26
N GLU A 304 6.18 14.15 0.68
CA GLU A 304 5.81 14.08 -0.73
C GLU A 304 4.91 15.26 -1.18
N MET A 305 4.09 15.82 -0.29
CA MET A 305 3.29 17.00 -0.62
C MET A 305 4.19 18.21 -0.92
N ILE A 306 5.27 18.37 -0.16
CA ILE A 306 6.28 19.42 -0.37
C ILE A 306 7.08 19.12 -1.64
N GLU A 307 7.50 17.86 -1.86
CA GLU A 307 8.26 17.46 -3.05
C GLU A 307 7.47 17.67 -4.35
N ARG A 308 6.21 17.19 -4.40
CA ARG A 308 5.28 17.39 -5.53
C ARG A 308 4.95 18.87 -5.77
N SER A 309 4.88 19.68 -4.71
CA SER A 309 4.55 21.11 -4.82
C SER A 309 5.75 22.02 -5.13
N GLY A 310 6.95 21.62 -4.72
CA GLY A 310 8.21 22.34 -4.96
C GLY A 310 8.88 21.95 -6.28
N GLY A 311 8.65 20.73 -6.77
CA GLY A 311 9.28 20.20 -7.98
C GLY A 311 10.69 19.64 -7.74
N PHE A 312 10.98 19.18 -6.52
CA PHE A 312 12.29 18.67 -6.11
C PHE A 312 12.18 17.58 -5.04
N LEU A 313 13.18 16.70 -4.95
CA LEU A 313 13.25 15.63 -3.94
C LEU A 313 13.96 16.09 -2.68
N ILE A 314 13.58 15.60 -1.50
CA ILE A 314 14.09 16.10 -0.22
C ILE A 314 14.79 14.97 0.56
N PHE A 315 16.10 15.14 0.76
CA PHE A 315 16.98 14.17 1.44
C PHE A 315 16.99 12.77 0.78
N ASP A 316 17.05 12.73 -0.56
CA ASP A 316 17.05 11.51 -1.40
C ASP A 316 18.12 10.47 -1.00
N LYS A 317 19.24 10.91 -0.41
CA LYS A 317 20.36 10.06 0.02
C LYS A 317 20.29 9.64 1.49
N LEU A 318 19.19 9.95 2.19
CA LEU A 318 18.94 9.43 3.54
C LEU A 318 18.51 7.95 3.45
N PRO A 319 19.23 7.00 4.07
CA PRO A 319 18.79 5.61 4.10
C PRO A 319 17.47 5.48 4.87
N LYS A 320 16.42 4.99 4.21
CA LYS A 320 15.04 4.97 4.75
C LYS A 320 14.93 4.17 6.06
N ASP A 321 15.78 3.17 6.25
CA ASP A 321 15.89 2.37 7.48
C ASP A 321 16.30 3.19 8.72
N LYS A 322 16.96 4.33 8.52
CA LYS A 322 17.47 5.21 9.59
C LYS A 322 16.46 6.25 10.04
N LEU A 323 15.41 6.50 9.27
CA LEU A 323 14.32 7.40 9.63
C LEU A 323 13.35 6.67 10.57
N LYS A 324 13.21 7.15 11.81
CA LYS A 324 12.45 6.50 12.90
C LYS A 324 11.16 7.22 13.24
N LYS A 325 11.04 8.53 12.97
CA LYS A 325 9.79 9.29 13.08
C LYS A 325 9.59 10.26 11.90
N VAL A 326 8.33 10.48 11.53
CA VAL A 326 7.87 11.55 10.63
C VAL A 326 6.68 12.25 11.32
N ASN A 327 6.74 13.57 11.48
CA ASN A 327 5.68 14.40 12.07
C ASN A 327 5.21 13.86 13.44
N GLY A 328 6.16 13.52 14.31
CA GLY A 328 5.92 12.90 15.62
C GLY A 328 5.44 11.44 15.61
N ARG A 329 4.91 10.92 14.49
CA ARG A 329 4.52 9.52 14.33
C ARG A 329 5.75 8.65 14.09
N LYS A 330 5.78 7.42 14.62
CA LYS A 330 6.85 6.45 14.29
C LYS A 330 6.79 6.11 12.80
N VAL A 331 7.94 6.01 12.13
CA VAL A 331 8.07 5.36 10.83
C VAL A 331 8.00 3.85 11.05
N GLY A 332 6.76 3.39 11.19
CA GLY A 332 6.38 1.99 11.42
C GLY A 332 4.94 1.69 10.96
N GLY A 333 4.30 2.63 10.25
CA GLY A 333 3.06 2.43 9.50
C GLY A 333 3.25 2.44 7.98
N MET A 334 4.37 3.00 7.50
CA MET A 334 4.92 2.78 6.17
C MET A 334 6.40 2.42 6.32
N SER A 335 6.66 1.20 6.79
CA SER A 335 7.87 0.51 6.36
C SER A 335 7.76 0.22 4.87
N VAL A 336 8.90 0.10 4.17
CA VAL A 336 8.92 -0.88 3.08
C VAL A 336 8.79 -2.23 3.78
N ASP A 337 7.59 -2.78 3.79
CA ASP A 337 7.33 -4.07 4.41
C ASP A 337 8.22 -5.11 3.72
N ARG A 338 9.16 -5.69 4.47
CA ARG A 338 10.09 -6.71 3.96
C ARG A 338 9.36 -7.98 3.52
N LEU A 339 8.09 -8.11 3.91
CA LEU A 339 7.19 -9.17 3.52
C LEU A 339 6.12 -8.68 2.53
N PHE A 340 6.24 -7.48 1.94
CA PHE A 340 5.28 -6.96 0.95
C PHE A 340 5.09 -7.94 -0.21
N ASP A 341 6.19 -8.38 -0.83
CA ASP A 341 6.15 -9.33 -1.95
C ASP A 341 5.65 -10.73 -1.51
N VAL A 342 6.00 -11.15 -0.28
CA VAL A 342 5.53 -12.40 0.34
C VAL A 342 4.01 -12.37 0.52
N LYS A 343 3.48 -11.29 1.12
CA LYS A 343 2.05 -11.08 1.39
C LYS A 343 1.25 -10.93 0.09
N ASN A 344 1.72 -10.11 -0.85
CA ASN A 344 1.08 -9.94 -2.16
C ASN A 344 1.04 -11.27 -2.92
N ALA A 345 2.14 -12.01 -2.96
CA ALA A 345 2.17 -13.34 -3.57
C ALA A 345 1.18 -14.30 -2.89
N PHE A 346 1.04 -14.28 -1.57
CA PHE A 346 0.04 -15.07 -0.85
C PHE A 346 -1.40 -14.68 -1.22
N PHE A 347 -1.76 -13.39 -1.12
CA PHE A 347 -3.14 -12.91 -1.35
C PHE A 347 -3.59 -13.13 -2.80
N LEU A 348 -2.72 -12.86 -3.77
CA LEU A 348 -3.00 -13.05 -5.20
C LEU A 348 -2.95 -14.53 -5.65
N GLY A 349 -2.50 -15.44 -4.79
CA GLY A 349 -2.50 -16.89 -5.02
C GLY A 349 -1.21 -17.47 -5.63
N HIS A 350 -0.14 -16.69 -5.72
CA HIS A 350 1.20 -17.15 -6.13
C HIS A 350 1.91 -17.90 -4.98
N TYR A 351 1.29 -18.93 -4.40
CA TYR A 351 1.78 -19.59 -3.18
C TYR A 351 3.22 -20.13 -3.30
N GLN A 352 3.61 -20.65 -4.47
CA GLN A 352 4.97 -21.13 -4.69
C GLN A 352 6.00 -19.98 -4.67
N GLN A 353 5.61 -18.80 -5.19
CA GLN A 353 6.43 -17.59 -5.16
C GLN A 353 6.51 -17.03 -3.73
N CYS A 354 5.40 -17.01 -2.99
CA CYS A 354 5.39 -16.63 -1.57
C CYS A 354 6.42 -17.43 -0.75
N ILE A 355 6.49 -18.76 -0.95
CA ILE A 355 7.49 -19.62 -0.28
C ILE A 355 8.91 -19.25 -0.72
N LEU A 356 9.15 -19.05 -2.01
CA LEU A 356 10.48 -18.70 -2.55
C LEU A 356 10.96 -17.31 -2.08
N GLU A 357 10.09 -16.30 -2.01
CA GLU A 357 10.44 -14.99 -1.46
C GLU A 357 10.65 -15.06 0.08
N ALA A 358 9.81 -15.80 0.81
CA ALA A 358 9.99 -16.03 2.25
C ALA A 358 11.32 -16.73 2.59
N GLN A 359 11.84 -17.57 1.70
CA GLN A 359 13.16 -18.18 1.84
C GLN A 359 14.33 -17.20 1.59
N LYS A 360 14.14 -16.19 0.73
CA LYS A 360 15.15 -15.14 0.48
C LYS A 360 15.23 -14.08 1.59
N VAL A 361 14.12 -13.78 2.27
CA VAL A 361 14.07 -12.69 3.27
C VAL A 361 14.77 -13.12 4.58
N VAL A 362 15.94 -12.52 4.82
CA VAL A 362 16.74 -12.67 6.05
C VAL A 362 16.28 -11.67 7.11
N THR A 363 15.37 -12.11 7.97
CA THR A 363 14.83 -11.35 9.12
C THR A 363 15.79 -11.38 10.31
N LYS A 364 15.96 -10.25 11.01
CA LYS A 364 16.73 -10.17 12.27
C LYS A 364 15.88 -9.95 13.52
N ALA A 365 14.59 -9.64 13.36
CA ALA A 365 13.62 -9.56 14.44
C ALA A 365 12.75 -10.82 14.49
N GLU A 366 12.48 -11.33 15.69
CA GLU A 366 11.70 -12.55 15.89
C GLU A 366 10.21 -12.36 15.51
N GLU A 367 9.71 -11.12 15.59
CA GLU A 367 8.38 -10.71 15.11
C GLU A 367 8.29 -10.76 13.57
N GLU A 368 9.27 -10.18 12.85
CA GLU A 368 9.35 -10.27 11.38
C GLU A 368 9.45 -11.73 10.93
N LYS A 369 10.25 -12.53 11.63
CA LYS A 369 10.41 -13.97 11.38
C LYS A 369 9.09 -14.72 11.60
N THR A 370 8.41 -14.51 12.74
CA THR A 370 7.11 -15.11 13.04
C THR A 370 6.09 -14.82 11.94
N LEU A 371 5.99 -13.56 11.50
CA LEU A 371 5.08 -13.16 10.43
C LEU A 371 5.44 -13.83 9.09
N LYS A 372 6.74 -13.87 8.75
CA LYS A 372 7.25 -14.53 7.54
C LYS A 372 6.88 -16.01 7.52
N ASP A 373 7.12 -16.70 8.63
CA ASP A 373 6.88 -18.13 8.78
C ASP A 373 5.37 -18.42 8.75
N VAL A 374 4.52 -17.54 9.32
CA VAL A 374 3.06 -17.61 9.18
C VAL A 374 2.62 -17.56 7.70
N PHE A 375 3.11 -16.63 6.88
CA PHE A 375 2.74 -16.59 5.45
C PHE A 375 3.33 -17.77 4.64
N MET A 376 4.51 -18.26 5.00
CA MET A 376 5.10 -19.46 4.40
C MET A 376 4.27 -20.72 4.71
N TYR A 377 3.93 -20.95 5.97
CA TYR A 377 3.10 -22.10 6.37
C TYR A 377 1.66 -22.01 5.85
N ARG A 378 1.06 -20.81 5.79
CA ARG A 378 -0.23 -20.61 5.10
C ARG A 378 -0.15 -20.96 3.62
N SER A 379 1.00 -20.73 2.97
CA SER A 379 1.23 -21.13 1.57
C SER A 379 1.42 -22.64 1.40
N TYR A 380 2.08 -23.32 2.34
CA TYR A 380 2.15 -24.80 2.33
C TYR A 380 0.78 -25.45 2.56
N ILE A 381 0.04 -24.98 3.59
CA ILE A 381 -1.38 -25.29 3.80
C ILE A 381 -2.14 -25.09 2.48
N ALA A 382 -1.96 -23.94 1.82
CA ALA A 382 -2.68 -23.61 0.60
C ALA A 382 -2.39 -24.53 -0.60
N GLN A 383 -1.19 -25.12 -0.67
CA GLN A 383 -0.82 -26.13 -1.66
C GLN A 383 -1.26 -27.56 -1.28
N GLY A 384 -2.06 -27.74 -0.22
CA GLY A 384 -2.44 -29.07 0.30
C GLY A 384 -1.35 -29.77 1.11
N LYS A 385 -0.21 -29.11 1.35
CA LYS A 385 0.98 -29.69 2.02
C LYS A 385 0.90 -29.57 3.55
N ALA A 386 -0.27 -29.89 4.11
CA ALA A 386 -0.57 -29.80 5.54
C ALA A 386 0.46 -30.52 6.42
N SER A 387 0.90 -31.70 5.98
CA SER A 387 1.86 -32.56 6.67
C SER A 387 3.20 -31.90 6.97
N VAL A 388 3.68 -31.01 6.09
CA VAL A 388 4.90 -30.23 6.29
C VAL A 388 4.76 -29.36 7.54
N VAL A 389 3.67 -28.59 7.63
CA VAL A 389 3.38 -27.68 8.75
C VAL A 389 3.19 -28.43 10.07
N LEU A 390 2.55 -29.61 10.02
CA LEU A 390 2.40 -30.49 11.19
C LEU A 390 3.72 -31.11 11.68
N SER A 391 4.74 -31.18 10.81
CA SER A 391 6.08 -31.68 11.14
C SER A 391 7.05 -30.59 11.60
N GLU A 392 6.91 -29.35 11.09
CA GLU A 392 7.79 -28.23 11.42
C GLU A 392 7.34 -27.43 12.66
N ILE A 393 6.03 -27.35 12.96
CA ILE A 393 5.50 -26.65 14.14
C ILE A 393 5.21 -27.64 15.29
N PRO A 394 5.92 -27.57 16.44
CA PRO A 394 5.65 -28.43 17.59
C PRO A 394 4.26 -28.24 18.22
N GLU A 395 3.70 -29.30 18.80
CA GLU A 395 2.42 -29.25 19.53
C GLU A 395 2.46 -28.27 20.73
N ARG A 396 3.61 -28.20 21.42
CA ARG A 396 3.87 -27.23 22.50
C ARG A 396 4.66 -26.04 21.96
N THR A 397 3.99 -25.22 21.16
CA THR A 397 4.53 -23.93 20.69
C THR A 397 3.94 -22.80 21.51
N ASP A 398 4.79 -22.04 22.22
CA ASP A 398 4.37 -20.91 23.07
C ASP A 398 3.89 -19.69 22.26
N ASN A 399 4.31 -19.59 20.99
CA ASN A 399 3.89 -18.54 20.06
C ASN A 399 2.44 -18.78 19.57
N PRO A 400 1.47 -17.90 19.89
CA PRO A 400 0.06 -18.17 19.64
C PRO A 400 -0.28 -18.18 18.14
N SER A 401 0.38 -17.34 17.33
CA SER A 401 0.15 -17.27 15.89
C SER A 401 0.59 -18.55 15.17
N LEU A 402 1.75 -19.13 15.54
CA LEU A 402 2.18 -20.43 15.01
C LEU A 402 1.28 -21.57 15.48
N ARG A 403 0.79 -21.52 16.73
CA ARG A 403 -0.20 -22.48 17.26
C ARG A 403 -1.52 -22.42 16.49
N ALA A 404 -1.97 -21.22 16.09
CA ALA A 404 -3.15 -21.06 15.23
C ALA A 404 -2.92 -21.69 13.84
N ILE A 405 -1.76 -21.44 13.22
CA ILE A 405 -1.43 -22.06 11.93
C ILE A 405 -1.33 -23.59 12.01
N ARG A 406 -0.78 -24.15 13.10
CA ARG A 406 -0.81 -25.61 13.33
C ARG A 406 -2.24 -26.13 13.46
N ARG A 407 -3.08 -25.49 14.29
CA ARG A 407 -4.52 -25.82 14.41
C ARG A 407 -5.22 -25.81 13.05
N LEU A 408 -4.84 -24.90 12.15
CA LEU A 408 -5.42 -24.85 10.81
C LEU A 408 -5.01 -26.05 9.94
N ALA A 409 -3.75 -26.46 9.99
CA ALA A 409 -3.29 -27.70 9.33
C ALA A 409 -3.95 -28.96 9.94
N GLU A 410 -4.22 -28.97 11.25
CA GLU A 410 -4.96 -30.06 11.91
C GLU A 410 -6.43 -30.13 11.46
N TYR A 411 -7.08 -28.98 11.24
CA TYR A 411 -8.45 -28.88 10.70
C TYR A 411 -8.56 -29.38 9.24
N GLN A 412 -7.47 -29.35 8.46
CA GLN A 412 -7.46 -29.92 7.10
C GLN A 412 -7.64 -31.45 7.08
N ASN A 413 -7.31 -32.14 8.18
CA ASN A 413 -7.53 -33.58 8.29
C ASN A 413 -9.02 -33.87 8.55
N PRO A 414 -9.73 -34.61 7.66
CA PRO A 414 -11.16 -34.89 7.81
C PRO A 414 -11.54 -35.57 9.13
N ALA A 415 -10.63 -36.31 9.76
CA ALA A 415 -10.87 -36.97 11.06
C ALA A 415 -10.89 -35.99 12.25
N ASN A 416 -10.16 -34.87 12.15
CA ASN A 416 -10.04 -33.88 13.23
C ASN A 416 -10.97 -32.67 13.06
N ARG A 417 -11.44 -32.41 11.82
CA ARG A 417 -12.21 -31.22 11.43
C ARG A 417 -13.28 -30.80 12.45
N GLN A 418 -14.23 -31.69 12.78
CA GLN A 418 -15.33 -31.38 13.71
C GLN A 418 -14.84 -31.10 15.14
N ARG A 419 -13.80 -31.81 15.61
CA ARG A 419 -13.22 -31.60 16.94
C ARG A 419 -12.60 -30.22 17.06
N ILE A 420 -11.86 -29.79 16.03
CA ILE A 420 -11.23 -28.46 15.99
C ILE A 420 -12.29 -27.36 15.82
N ALA A 421 -13.32 -27.56 14.99
CA ALA A 421 -14.46 -26.66 14.86
C ALA A 421 -15.13 -26.37 16.20
N ASN A 422 -15.56 -27.43 16.91
CA ASN A 422 -16.22 -27.31 18.21
C ASN A 422 -15.30 -26.65 19.25
N GLN A 423 -14.00 -26.93 19.24
CA GLN A 423 -13.04 -26.26 20.13
C GLN A 423 -12.93 -24.75 19.86
N VAL A 424 -12.83 -24.33 18.59
CA VAL A 424 -12.77 -22.91 18.22
C VAL A 424 -14.07 -22.19 18.61
N GLN A 425 -15.23 -22.82 18.39
CA GLN A 425 -16.51 -22.25 18.77
C GLN A 425 -16.64 -22.05 20.29
N ASN A 426 -16.20 -23.02 21.09
CA ASN A 426 -16.17 -22.89 22.55
C ASN A 426 -15.22 -21.77 23.00
N GLU A 427 -13.98 -21.73 22.49
CA GLU A 427 -13.00 -20.67 22.83
C GLU A 427 -13.48 -19.25 22.46
N VAL A 428 -14.26 -19.10 21.38
CA VAL A 428 -14.85 -17.81 20.98
C VAL A 428 -16.12 -17.48 21.77
N SER A 429 -16.86 -18.48 22.25
CA SER A 429 -18.05 -18.31 23.10
C SER A 429 -17.70 -17.97 24.55
N GLU A 430 -16.69 -18.64 25.11
CA GLU A 430 -16.11 -18.36 26.44
C GLU A 430 -15.27 -17.07 26.45
N GLY A 431 -14.91 -16.55 25.28
CA GLY A 431 -14.06 -15.37 25.12
C GLY A 431 -12.56 -15.63 25.32
N THR A 432 -12.18 -16.87 25.63
CA THR A 432 -10.82 -17.36 25.92
C THR A 432 -9.90 -17.44 24.68
N ALA A 433 -10.46 -17.33 23.47
CA ALA A 433 -9.73 -17.28 22.22
C ALA A 433 -8.68 -16.14 22.17
N ALA A 434 -7.47 -16.50 21.72
CA ALA A 434 -6.32 -15.59 21.58
C ALA A 434 -6.60 -14.42 20.63
N THR A 435 -6.04 -13.26 20.95
CA THR A 435 -6.32 -11.96 20.31
C THR A 435 -5.20 -11.45 19.40
N ASP A 436 -4.21 -12.27 19.06
CA ASP A 436 -3.26 -11.93 18.00
C ASP A 436 -3.94 -12.02 16.63
N ASP A 437 -3.51 -11.20 15.67
CA ASP A 437 -4.13 -11.08 14.35
C ASP A 437 -4.27 -12.43 13.66
N ALA A 438 -3.22 -13.25 13.66
CA ALA A 438 -3.23 -14.57 13.03
C ALA A 438 -4.23 -15.53 13.70
N SER A 439 -4.30 -15.58 15.03
CA SER A 439 -5.33 -16.36 15.73
C SER A 439 -6.75 -15.90 15.39
N CYS A 440 -7.01 -14.58 15.34
CA CYS A 440 -8.34 -14.04 15.02
C CYS A 440 -8.75 -14.42 13.59
N ILE A 441 -7.83 -14.25 12.64
CA ILE A 441 -7.99 -14.55 11.21
C ILE A 441 -8.24 -16.05 10.98
N VAL A 442 -7.49 -16.93 11.67
CA VAL A 442 -7.66 -18.39 11.61
C VAL A 442 -8.93 -18.89 12.30
N ALA A 443 -9.33 -18.28 13.43
CA ALA A 443 -10.56 -18.65 14.13
C ALA A 443 -11.79 -18.29 13.29
N ALA A 444 -11.83 -17.07 12.74
CA ALA A 444 -12.91 -16.59 11.89
C ALA A 444 -13.10 -17.47 10.64
N LEU A 445 -11.99 -17.91 10.03
CA LEU A 445 -11.99 -18.88 8.94
C LEU A 445 -12.68 -20.19 9.30
N ILE A 446 -12.25 -20.84 10.39
CA ILE A 446 -12.78 -22.15 10.78
C ILE A 446 -14.29 -22.02 11.04
N LEU A 447 -14.73 -20.93 11.67
CA LEU A 447 -16.14 -20.64 11.91
C LEU A 447 -16.93 -20.36 10.62
N ASN A 448 -16.39 -19.59 9.67
CA ASN A 448 -17.02 -19.34 8.36
C ASN A 448 -17.17 -20.64 7.52
N ASN A 449 -16.17 -21.54 7.55
CA ASN A 449 -16.23 -22.82 6.84
C ASN A 449 -17.24 -23.81 7.45
N GLU A 450 -17.62 -23.62 8.72
CA GLU A 450 -18.64 -24.40 9.42
C GLU A 450 -19.99 -23.64 9.49
N ASN A 451 -20.17 -22.61 8.63
CA ASN A 451 -21.36 -21.78 8.49
C ASN A 451 -21.79 -20.99 9.74
N ASN A 452 -20.83 -20.58 10.59
CA ASN A 452 -21.06 -19.72 11.75
C ASN A 452 -20.37 -18.34 11.60
N PRO A 453 -20.96 -17.42 10.80
CA PRO A 453 -20.38 -16.09 10.60
C PRO A 453 -20.54 -15.15 11.80
N GLU A 454 -21.45 -15.41 12.74
CA GLU A 454 -21.70 -14.54 13.88
C GLU A 454 -20.56 -14.61 14.93
N ASP A 455 -20.09 -15.81 15.25
CA ASP A 455 -18.91 -15.99 16.09
C ASP A 455 -17.63 -15.53 15.36
N ALA A 456 -17.57 -15.70 14.04
CA ALA A 456 -16.47 -15.18 13.22
C ALA A 456 -16.37 -13.64 13.26
N MET A 457 -17.50 -12.94 13.14
CA MET A 457 -17.57 -11.49 13.34
C MET A 457 -17.13 -11.07 14.75
N ARG A 458 -17.49 -11.84 15.79
CA ARG A 458 -17.12 -11.54 17.18
C ARG A 458 -15.61 -11.64 17.44
N ILE A 459 -14.91 -12.58 16.79
CA ILE A 459 -13.45 -12.69 16.92
C ILE A 459 -12.70 -11.69 16.02
N LEU A 460 -13.17 -11.44 14.79
CA LEU A 460 -12.56 -10.43 13.90
C LEU A 460 -12.63 -9.01 14.49
N ALA A 461 -13.70 -8.67 15.21
CA ALA A 461 -13.84 -7.38 15.89
C ALA A 461 -12.80 -7.12 17.00
N LYS A 462 -11.93 -8.09 17.33
CA LYS A 462 -10.80 -7.91 18.25
C LYS A 462 -9.48 -7.51 17.55
N SER A 463 -9.40 -7.54 16.22
CA SER A 463 -8.20 -7.16 15.44
C SER A 463 -8.49 -5.95 14.55
N ASP A 464 -7.60 -4.95 14.60
CA ASP A 464 -7.65 -3.75 13.76
C ASP A 464 -6.87 -3.89 12.43
N SER A 465 -6.26 -5.06 12.19
CA SER A 465 -5.40 -5.31 11.03
C SER A 465 -6.14 -5.20 9.68
N LEU A 466 -5.47 -4.74 8.63
CA LEU A 466 -6.06 -4.63 7.29
C LEU A 466 -6.55 -6.00 6.77
N GLU A 467 -5.88 -7.08 7.17
CA GLU A 467 -6.26 -8.44 6.84
C GLU A 467 -7.53 -8.89 7.58
N ALA A 468 -7.67 -8.61 8.88
CA ALA A 468 -8.90 -8.86 9.63
C ALA A 468 -10.08 -8.02 9.09
N ARG A 469 -9.84 -6.78 8.62
CA ARG A 469 -10.86 -5.97 7.94
C ARG A 469 -11.30 -6.57 6.60
N SER A 470 -10.36 -7.06 5.80
CA SER A 470 -10.68 -7.78 4.54
C SER A 470 -11.48 -9.05 4.82
N ALA A 471 -11.10 -9.83 5.85
CA ALA A 471 -11.87 -10.98 6.30
C ALA A 471 -13.26 -10.58 6.83
N THR A 472 -13.39 -9.44 7.49
CA THR A 472 -14.69 -8.89 7.95
C THR A 472 -15.59 -8.53 6.78
N VAL A 473 -15.05 -7.89 5.73
CA VAL A 473 -15.78 -7.62 4.48
C VAL A 473 -16.25 -8.93 3.85
N PHE A 474 -15.42 -9.98 3.80
CA PHE A 474 -15.82 -11.28 3.29
C PHE A 474 -16.95 -11.92 4.11
N THR A 475 -16.83 -11.99 5.45
CA THR A 475 -17.88 -12.54 6.32
C THR A 475 -19.21 -11.79 6.16
N LEU A 476 -19.16 -10.46 6.07
CA LEU A 476 -20.36 -9.63 5.84
C LEU A 476 -21.00 -9.91 4.47
N LEU A 477 -20.22 -10.19 3.42
CA LEU A 477 -20.73 -10.61 2.12
C LEU A 477 -21.35 -12.01 2.17
N GLN A 478 -20.80 -12.96 2.94
CA GLN A 478 -21.43 -14.27 3.19
C GLN A 478 -22.77 -14.17 3.95
N MET A 479 -22.98 -13.10 4.73
CA MET A 479 -24.23 -12.80 5.44
C MET A 479 -25.25 -11.99 4.61
N ASP A 480 -25.03 -11.80 3.30
CA ASP A 480 -25.80 -10.90 2.43
C ASP A 480 -25.78 -9.41 2.89
N ARG A 481 -24.88 -9.00 3.79
CA ARG A 481 -24.80 -7.66 4.41
C ARG A 481 -23.88 -6.70 3.66
N VAL A 482 -24.18 -6.49 2.38
CA VAL A 482 -23.48 -5.57 1.48
C VAL A 482 -23.44 -4.14 2.03
N ASP A 483 -24.47 -3.71 2.78
CA ASP A 483 -24.57 -2.40 3.42
C ASP A 483 -23.47 -2.16 4.48
N LEU A 484 -23.14 -3.20 5.26
CA LEU A 484 -22.05 -3.16 6.23
C LEU A 484 -20.70 -3.39 5.56
N ALA A 485 -20.61 -4.27 4.54
CA ALA A 485 -19.39 -4.50 3.78
C ALA A 485 -18.86 -3.21 3.13
N VAL A 486 -19.74 -2.39 2.55
CA VAL A 486 -19.41 -1.05 2.02
C VAL A 486 -18.91 -0.10 3.12
N LYS A 487 -19.40 -0.23 4.36
CA LYS A 487 -18.97 0.60 5.49
C LYS A 487 -17.57 0.23 5.99
N GLU A 488 -17.25 -1.06 6.08
CA GLU A 488 -15.92 -1.51 6.47
C GLU A 488 -14.89 -1.27 5.37
N LEU A 489 -15.26 -1.43 4.09
CA LEU A 489 -14.41 -1.08 2.95
C LEU A 489 -13.96 0.40 2.98
N LYS A 490 -14.85 1.33 3.34
CA LYS A 490 -14.45 2.75 3.50
C LYS A 490 -13.33 2.95 4.52
N LYS A 491 -13.36 2.21 5.64
CA LYS A 491 -12.26 2.25 6.63
C LYS A 491 -10.97 1.64 6.07
N MET A 492 -11.05 0.70 5.14
CA MET A 492 -9.86 0.17 4.46
C MET A 492 -9.25 1.23 3.54
N ASN A 493 -10.05 1.91 2.71
CA ASN A 493 -9.59 3.04 1.89
C ASN A 493 -9.02 4.20 2.74
N GLU A 494 -9.56 4.46 3.93
CA GLU A 494 -9.05 5.47 4.89
C GLU A 494 -7.68 5.08 5.50
N ILE A 495 -7.28 3.80 5.44
CA ILE A 495 -5.98 3.30 5.90
C ILE A 495 -4.98 3.23 4.74
N ASP A 496 -5.36 2.54 3.67
CA ASP A 496 -4.57 2.35 2.45
C ASP A 496 -5.51 1.98 1.29
N GLU A 497 -5.68 2.89 0.32
CA GLU A 497 -6.52 2.69 -0.87
C GLU A 497 -5.81 1.86 -1.95
N ASP A 498 -4.48 1.90 -2.03
CA ASP A 498 -3.68 1.22 -3.07
C ASP A 498 -3.33 -0.23 -2.68
N ALA A 499 -3.45 -0.61 -1.40
CA ALA A 499 -3.21 -1.97 -0.93
C ALA A 499 -3.98 -3.03 -1.71
N THR A 500 -3.29 -4.12 -2.06
CA THR A 500 -3.87 -5.30 -2.73
C THR A 500 -5.09 -5.86 -1.98
N LEU A 501 -5.08 -5.82 -0.65
CA LEU A 501 -6.22 -6.20 0.19
C LEU A 501 -7.45 -5.31 0.03
N THR A 502 -7.25 -3.99 -0.01
CA THR A 502 -8.32 -3.01 -0.20
C THR A 502 -8.91 -3.13 -1.60
N GLN A 503 -8.05 -3.26 -2.62
CA GLN A 503 -8.47 -3.45 -4.01
C GLN A 503 -9.22 -4.77 -4.24
N LEU A 504 -8.74 -5.89 -3.68
CA LEU A 504 -9.47 -7.16 -3.74
C LEU A 504 -10.84 -7.05 -3.04
N SER A 505 -10.89 -6.45 -1.84
CA SER A 505 -12.14 -6.26 -1.10
C SER A 505 -13.12 -5.33 -1.83
N LEU A 506 -12.60 -4.30 -2.52
CA LEU A 506 -13.37 -3.42 -3.41
C LEU A 506 -13.95 -4.20 -4.60
N ALA A 507 -13.19 -5.10 -5.22
CA ALA A 507 -13.72 -5.97 -6.29
C ALA A 507 -14.86 -6.86 -5.78
N TRP A 508 -14.73 -7.47 -4.60
CA TRP A 508 -15.78 -8.34 -4.02
C TRP A 508 -17.07 -7.57 -3.72
N VAL A 509 -16.95 -6.38 -3.12
CA VAL A 509 -18.09 -5.49 -2.84
C VAL A 509 -18.73 -5.00 -4.15
N ASN A 510 -17.93 -4.64 -5.16
CA ASN A 510 -18.44 -4.26 -6.48
C ASN A 510 -19.18 -5.40 -7.20
N MET A 511 -18.72 -6.66 -7.05
CA MET A 511 -19.46 -7.84 -7.54
C MET A 511 -20.81 -8.02 -6.85
N ALA A 512 -20.87 -7.86 -5.52
CA ALA A 512 -22.09 -7.99 -4.74
C ALA A 512 -23.10 -6.84 -4.96
N VAL A 513 -22.63 -5.63 -5.24
CA VAL A 513 -23.47 -4.49 -5.65
C VAL A 513 -24.01 -4.65 -7.07
N GLY A 514 -23.22 -5.23 -7.97
CA GLY A 514 -23.60 -5.53 -9.34
C GLY A 514 -23.80 -4.30 -10.24
N LYS A 515 -24.56 -4.48 -11.32
CA LYS A 515 -24.84 -3.44 -12.34
C LYS A 515 -23.53 -2.83 -12.87
N ASP A 516 -23.43 -1.51 -12.95
CA ASP A 516 -22.28 -0.78 -13.50
C ASP A 516 -20.96 -1.11 -12.78
N LYS A 517 -21.02 -1.45 -11.48
CA LYS A 517 -19.85 -1.82 -10.67
C LYS A 517 -19.20 -3.15 -11.07
N LEU A 518 -19.87 -3.97 -11.90
CA LEU A 518 -19.23 -5.13 -12.52
C LEU A 518 -18.10 -4.75 -13.49
N LYS A 519 -18.07 -3.52 -14.02
CA LYS A 519 -16.95 -3.04 -14.84
C LYS A 519 -15.73 -2.73 -13.97
N ASP A 520 -15.94 -1.97 -12.90
CA ASP A 520 -14.92 -1.60 -11.91
C ASP A 520 -14.25 -2.87 -11.35
N ALA A 521 -15.03 -3.88 -10.95
CA ALA A 521 -14.51 -5.18 -10.49
C ALA A 521 -13.64 -5.89 -11.55
N TYR A 522 -14.06 -5.89 -12.82
CA TYR A 522 -13.30 -6.52 -13.90
C TYR A 522 -11.93 -5.85 -14.12
N TYR A 523 -11.88 -4.51 -14.09
CA TYR A 523 -10.64 -3.77 -14.26
C TYR A 523 -9.66 -3.97 -13.10
N ILE A 524 -10.13 -4.06 -11.85
CA ILE A 524 -9.28 -4.36 -10.69
C ILE A 524 -8.59 -5.73 -10.86
N TYR A 525 -9.33 -6.78 -11.26
CA TYR A 525 -8.73 -8.09 -11.52
C TYR A 525 -7.75 -8.07 -12.70
N GLN A 526 -8.05 -7.30 -13.75
CA GLN A 526 -7.15 -7.13 -14.89
C GLN A 526 -5.83 -6.47 -14.47
N GLU A 527 -5.91 -5.35 -13.75
CA GLU A 527 -4.75 -4.59 -13.28
C GLU A 527 -3.85 -5.41 -12.34
N MET A 528 -4.44 -6.25 -11.47
CA MET A 528 -3.69 -7.17 -10.62
C MET A 528 -2.95 -8.24 -11.44
N MET A 529 -3.57 -8.78 -12.49
CA MET A 529 -2.91 -9.75 -13.38
C MET A 529 -1.83 -9.10 -14.25
N ASP A 530 -2.01 -7.86 -14.69
CA ASP A 530 -1.03 -7.13 -15.48
C ASP A 530 0.19 -6.69 -14.63
N LYS A 531 -0.03 -6.36 -13.35
CA LYS A 531 1.04 -6.00 -12.39
C LYS A 531 1.83 -7.19 -11.84
N TYR A 532 1.15 -8.27 -11.47
CA TYR A 532 1.75 -9.38 -10.70
C TYR A 532 1.76 -10.73 -11.43
N GLY A 533 0.98 -10.88 -12.49
CA GLY A 533 0.85 -12.11 -13.28
C GLY A 533 -0.48 -12.84 -13.08
N GLN A 534 -0.80 -13.72 -14.03
CA GLN A 534 -2.05 -14.50 -14.03
C GLN A 534 -1.95 -15.75 -13.14
N THR A 535 -2.75 -15.80 -12.06
CA THR A 535 -2.99 -17.03 -11.29
C THR A 535 -4.33 -17.67 -11.68
N PRO A 536 -4.51 -18.99 -11.47
CA PRO A 536 -5.82 -19.63 -11.61
C PRO A 536 -6.92 -18.93 -10.81
N ARG A 537 -6.59 -18.39 -9.62
CA ARG A 537 -7.53 -17.59 -8.81
C ARG A 537 -7.98 -16.33 -9.53
N LEU A 538 -7.05 -15.49 -10.01
CA LEU A 538 -7.41 -14.21 -10.62
C LEU A 538 -8.19 -14.43 -11.92
N LEU A 539 -7.83 -15.46 -12.70
CA LEU A 539 -8.58 -15.89 -13.89
C LEU A 539 -10.01 -16.35 -13.55
N VAL A 540 -10.19 -17.24 -12.56
CA VAL A 540 -11.54 -17.70 -12.14
C VAL A 540 -12.35 -16.54 -11.55
N SER A 541 -11.73 -15.65 -10.75
CA SER A 541 -12.40 -14.47 -10.19
C SER A 541 -12.86 -13.51 -11.29
N GLN A 542 -12.01 -13.21 -12.28
CA GLN A 542 -12.38 -12.38 -13.43
C GLN A 542 -13.45 -13.07 -14.29
N SER A 543 -13.40 -14.40 -14.46
CA SER A 543 -14.46 -15.17 -15.14
C SER A 543 -15.82 -15.04 -14.45
N ALA A 544 -15.86 -15.03 -13.10
CA ALA A 544 -17.10 -14.82 -12.35
C ALA A 544 -17.69 -13.42 -12.60
N VAL A 545 -16.85 -12.38 -12.71
CA VAL A 545 -17.31 -11.05 -13.12
C VAL A 545 -17.88 -11.06 -14.55
N LEU A 546 -17.26 -11.78 -15.48
CA LEU A 546 -17.78 -11.92 -16.85
C LEU A 546 -19.10 -12.71 -16.92
N ILE A 547 -19.26 -13.75 -16.10
CA ILE A 547 -20.52 -14.50 -15.94
C ILE A 547 -21.63 -13.56 -15.44
N LEU A 548 -21.34 -12.72 -14.43
CA LEU A 548 -22.26 -11.69 -13.92
C LEU A 548 -22.56 -10.58 -14.95
N GLN A 549 -21.65 -10.32 -15.90
CA GLN A 549 -21.89 -9.43 -17.05
C GLN A 549 -22.63 -10.11 -18.23
N GLY A 550 -22.94 -11.41 -18.15
CA GLY A 550 -23.55 -12.19 -19.24
C GLY A 550 -22.59 -12.53 -20.40
N LYS A 551 -21.28 -12.37 -20.21
CA LYS A 551 -20.23 -12.60 -21.21
C LYS A 551 -19.68 -14.02 -21.16
N TYR A 552 -20.55 -15.00 -21.36
CA TYR A 552 -20.22 -16.42 -21.15
C TYR A 552 -19.08 -16.94 -22.04
N LYS A 553 -18.92 -16.41 -23.27
CA LYS A 553 -17.82 -16.79 -24.18
C LYS A 553 -16.45 -16.30 -23.68
N ASP A 554 -16.40 -15.06 -23.20
CA ASP A 554 -15.17 -14.46 -22.68
C ASP A 554 -14.77 -15.14 -21.35
N ALA A 555 -15.76 -15.49 -20.53
CA ALA A 555 -15.55 -16.27 -19.30
C ALA A 555 -14.99 -17.67 -19.58
N GLU A 556 -15.49 -18.36 -20.61
CA GLU A 556 -15.02 -19.70 -20.99
C GLU A 556 -13.52 -19.75 -21.32
N ALA A 557 -13.01 -18.74 -22.04
CA ALA A 557 -11.59 -18.65 -22.37
C ALA A 557 -10.72 -18.59 -21.10
N LEU A 558 -11.04 -17.69 -20.17
CA LEU A 558 -10.31 -17.54 -18.91
C LEU A 558 -10.38 -18.80 -18.02
N LEU A 559 -11.48 -19.54 -18.09
CA LEU A 559 -11.67 -20.77 -17.33
C LEU A 559 -10.83 -21.92 -17.90
N HIS A 560 -10.69 -22.03 -19.22
CA HIS A 560 -9.76 -22.97 -19.82
C HIS A 560 -8.30 -22.56 -19.58
N ASP A 561 -7.96 -21.27 -19.61
CA ASP A 561 -6.62 -20.79 -19.20
C ASP A 561 -6.31 -21.09 -17.72
N ALA A 562 -7.32 -21.04 -16.84
CA ALA A 562 -7.18 -21.48 -15.46
C ALA A 562 -6.92 -22.99 -15.37
N GLN A 563 -7.66 -23.83 -16.11
CA GLN A 563 -7.44 -25.28 -16.18
C GLN A 563 -6.09 -25.68 -16.78
N LEU A 564 -5.56 -24.92 -17.74
CA LEU A 564 -4.24 -25.16 -18.34
C LEU A 564 -3.10 -24.87 -17.35
N ARG A 565 -3.31 -23.96 -16.39
CA ARG A 565 -2.38 -23.63 -15.31
C ARG A 565 -2.54 -24.56 -14.10
N ASP A 566 -3.77 -25.00 -13.84
CA ASP A 566 -4.13 -25.87 -12.73
C ASP A 566 -5.33 -26.76 -13.14
N ALA A 567 -5.03 -27.97 -13.63
CA ALA A 567 -6.04 -28.95 -14.00
C ALA A 567 -6.89 -29.41 -12.80
N ASN A 568 -6.38 -29.18 -11.59
CA ASN A 568 -6.99 -29.48 -10.30
C ASN A 568 -7.63 -28.20 -9.72
N ASN A 569 -8.50 -27.54 -10.48
CA ASN A 569 -9.21 -26.36 -10.02
C ASN A 569 -10.73 -26.62 -9.95
N CYS A 570 -11.23 -26.90 -8.74
CA CYS A 570 -12.64 -27.19 -8.46
C CYS A 570 -13.58 -26.10 -8.96
N ASP A 571 -13.30 -24.84 -8.63
CA ASP A 571 -14.18 -23.72 -8.94
C ASP A 571 -14.17 -23.37 -10.44
N ALA A 572 -13.04 -23.58 -11.13
CA ALA A 572 -12.99 -23.50 -12.59
C ALA A 572 -13.93 -24.53 -13.24
N LEU A 573 -13.98 -25.77 -12.70
CA LEU A 573 -14.91 -26.80 -13.16
C LEU A 573 -16.38 -26.43 -12.88
N VAL A 574 -16.70 -25.89 -11.70
CA VAL A 574 -18.07 -25.44 -11.37
C VAL A 574 -18.50 -24.25 -12.24
N ASN A 575 -17.62 -23.27 -12.47
CA ASN A 575 -17.89 -22.18 -13.40
C ASN A 575 -18.04 -22.68 -14.85
N LEU A 576 -17.26 -23.67 -15.28
CA LEU A 576 -17.40 -24.28 -16.62
C LEU A 576 -18.71 -25.06 -16.79
N VAL A 577 -19.23 -25.70 -15.74
CA VAL A 577 -20.57 -26.30 -15.74
C VAL A 577 -21.63 -25.21 -15.99
N ALA A 578 -21.60 -24.11 -15.24
CA ALA A 578 -22.54 -23.01 -15.41
C ALA A 578 -22.42 -22.35 -16.80
N VAL A 579 -21.21 -22.03 -17.25
CA VAL A 579 -20.95 -21.42 -18.56
C VAL A 579 -21.35 -22.34 -19.71
N SER A 580 -21.11 -23.65 -19.61
CA SER A 580 -21.53 -24.63 -20.62
C SER A 580 -23.06 -24.71 -20.77
N GLN A 581 -23.80 -24.56 -19.67
CA GLN A 581 -25.27 -24.47 -19.70
C GLN A 581 -25.74 -23.19 -20.41
N PHE A 582 -25.18 -22.03 -20.06
CA PHE A 582 -25.53 -20.75 -20.72
C PHE A 582 -25.12 -20.67 -22.20
N LEU A 583 -24.07 -21.40 -22.60
CA LEU A 583 -23.64 -21.52 -24.00
C LEU A 583 -24.38 -22.61 -24.78
N GLY A 584 -25.27 -23.39 -24.14
CA GLY A 584 -26.05 -24.43 -24.80
C GLY A 584 -25.24 -25.62 -25.31
N LYS A 585 -24.14 -25.96 -24.63
CA LYS A 585 -23.29 -27.12 -24.98
C LYS A 585 -23.96 -28.45 -24.66
N ASP A 586 -23.54 -29.50 -25.37
CA ASP A 586 -24.03 -30.86 -25.16
C ASP A 586 -23.86 -31.33 -23.70
N TYR A 587 -24.89 -32.02 -23.20
CA TYR A 587 -24.95 -32.49 -21.81
C TYR A 587 -23.79 -33.42 -21.43
N GLU A 588 -23.18 -34.10 -22.40
CA GLU A 588 -21.98 -34.93 -22.19
C GLU A 588 -20.77 -34.11 -21.74
N VAL A 589 -20.64 -32.86 -22.20
CA VAL A 589 -19.56 -31.93 -21.80
C VAL A 589 -19.76 -31.50 -20.34
N ILE A 590 -21.00 -31.16 -19.96
CA ILE A 590 -21.37 -30.83 -18.58
C ILE A 590 -21.11 -32.04 -17.67
N LYS A 591 -21.59 -33.23 -18.06
CA LYS A 591 -21.38 -34.48 -17.32
C LYS A 591 -19.90 -34.81 -17.15
N ARG A 592 -19.05 -34.52 -18.14
CA ARG A 592 -17.58 -34.66 -18.03
C ARG A 592 -16.99 -33.75 -16.95
N PHE A 593 -17.36 -32.47 -16.89
CA PHE A 593 -16.86 -31.57 -15.85
C PHE A 593 -17.34 -31.99 -14.44
N VAL A 594 -18.58 -32.45 -14.30
CA VAL A 594 -19.10 -32.99 -13.02
C VAL A 594 -18.39 -34.28 -12.61
N ALA A 595 -18.10 -35.18 -13.56
CA ALA A 595 -17.30 -36.38 -13.30
C ALA A 595 -15.88 -36.03 -12.84
N GLN A 596 -15.20 -35.13 -13.58
CA GLN A 596 -13.86 -34.65 -13.21
C GLN A 596 -13.86 -34.04 -11.80
N LEU A 597 -14.86 -33.23 -11.43
CA LEU A 597 -14.99 -32.66 -10.09
C LEU A 597 -15.20 -33.74 -9.00
N ARG A 598 -15.91 -34.83 -9.31
CA ARG A 598 -16.14 -35.95 -8.37
C ARG A 598 -14.89 -36.83 -8.20
N ASP A 599 -14.11 -37.05 -9.26
CA ASP A 599 -12.80 -37.71 -9.20
C ASP A 599 -11.79 -36.89 -8.37
N ILE A 600 -11.96 -35.56 -8.39
CA ILE A 600 -11.14 -34.54 -7.71
C ILE A 600 -11.45 -34.42 -6.21
N ASP A 601 -12.73 -34.24 -5.86
CA ASP A 601 -13.21 -34.00 -4.50
C ASP A 601 -14.67 -34.45 -4.41
N ALA A 602 -14.88 -35.75 -4.19
CA ALA A 602 -16.19 -36.35 -3.99
C ALA A 602 -16.98 -35.78 -2.78
N LYS A 603 -16.43 -34.83 -2.02
CA LYS A 603 -17.11 -34.11 -0.92
C LYS A 603 -17.17 -32.59 -1.17
N HIS A 604 -17.15 -32.15 -2.42
CA HIS A 604 -17.27 -30.73 -2.75
C HIS A 604 -18.66 -30.20 -2.36
N PRO A 605 -18.79 -29.07 -1.64
CA PRO A 605 -20.10 -28.53 -1.23
C PRO A 605 -21.10 -28.38 -2.38
N TRP A 606 -20.61 -28.05 -3.59
CA TRP A 606 -21.44 -28.01 -4.79
C TRP A 606 -21.99 -29.37 -5.23
N LEU A 607 -21.19 -30.44 -5.11
CA LEU A 607 -21.66 -31.82 -5.37
C LEU A 607 -22.63 -32.29 -4.29
N VAL A 608 -22.36 -31.95 -3.02
CA VAL A 608 -23.25 -32.32 -1.89
C VAL A 608 -24.60 -31.60 -2.00
N ASP A 609 -24.62 -30.32 -2.38
CA ASP A 609 -25.90 -29.63 -2.63
C ASP A 609 -26.60 -30.17 -3.87
N LEU A 610 -25.88 -30.47 -4.96
CA LEU A 610 -26.43 -31.10 -6.17
C LEU A 610 -27.10 -32.46 -5.84
N GLU A 611 -26.39 -33.35 -5.15
CA GLU A 611 -26.93 -34.66 -4.72
C GLU A 611 -28.13 -34.50 -3.77
N ALA A 612 -28.14 -33.47 -2.91
CA ALA A 612 -29.30 -33.13 -2.09
C ALA A 612 -30.47 -32.52 -2.89
N LYS A 613 -30.23 -31.85 -4.03
CA LYS A 613 -31.29 -31.42 -4.96
C LYS A 613 -31.81 -32.56 -5.81
N GLU A 614 -30.97 -33.52 -6.20
CA GLU A 614 -31.38 -34.75 -6.87
C GLU A 614 -32.29 -35.57 -5.95
N GLN A 615 -31.88 -35.80 -4.69
CA GLN A 615 -32.72 -36.47 -3.67
C GLN A 615 -34.05 -35.75 -3.43
N LEU A 616 -34.04 -34.42 -3.23
CA LEU A 616 -35.25 -33.63 -3.06
C LEU A 616 -36.17 -33.66 -4.30
N PHE A 617 -35.60 -33.77 -5.50
CA PHE A 617 -36.39 -33.90 -6.72
C PHE A 617 -37.04 -35.29 -6.81
N ASP A 618 -36.31 -36.36 -6.51
CA ASP A 618 -36.86 -37.72 -6.47
C ASP A 618 -37.96 -37.86 -5.40
N GLU A 619 -37.78 -37.26 -4.21
CA GLU A 619 -38.83 -37.15 -3.18
C GLU A 619 -40.09 -36.42 -3.70
N LEU A 620 -39.91 -35.30 -4.42
CA LEU A 620 -41.01 -34.51 -5.01
C LEU A 620 -41.66 -35.15 -6.26
N VAL A 621 -41.05 -36.19 -6.83
CA VAL A 621 -41.60 -37.00 -7.94
C VAL A 621 -42.27 -38.27 -7.41
N ALA A 622 -41.93 -38.71 -6.21
CA ALA A 622 -42.54 -39.85 -5.51
C ALA A 622 -43.80 -39.48 -4.68
N ALA A 623 -44.07 -38.19 -4.49
CA ALA A 623 -45.18 -37.63 -3.69
C ALA A 623 -46.39 -37.18 -4.54
#